data_AF-A0A9X1TWQ4-F1
#
_entry.id   AF-A0A9X1TWQ4-F1
#
_cell.length_a   1.000
_cell.length_b   1.000
_cell.length_c   1.000
_cell.angle_alpha   90.00
_cell.angle_beta   90.00
_cell.angle_gamma   90.00
#
_symmetry.space_group_name_H-M   'P 1'
#
loop_
_entity.id
_entity.type
_entity.pdbx_description
1 polymer ?
#
loop_
_entity_poly.entity_id
_entity_poly.type
_entity_poly.pdbx_seq_one_letter_code
_entity_poly.pdbx_strand_id
1 'polypeptide(L)'
;MDRALNQYIPPFFAILRIVAGLLFAMHGSQKLFGIPGGSDPVPLISLMGFAGFIEFAGGLFIAIGLFTRLAAFLASGQMAAAYFIAHFPNGPVPLLNKGELCILYCFLFYI
;
A
#
# COMPACT_ATOMS: atom_id res chain seq x y z
N MET A 1 -30.22 -9.85 -0.38
CA MET A 1 -28.94 -9.89 0.36
C MET A 1 -29.28 -9.76 1.83
N ASP A 2 -29.05 -10.81 2.60
CA ASP A 2 -29.69 -11.01 3.91
C ASP A 2 -29.19 -10.01 4.97
N ARG A 3 -30.11 -9.46 5.77
CA ARG A 3 -29.85 -8.46 6.83
C ARG A 3 -28.70 -8.87 7.76
N ALA A 4 -28.55 -10.18 8.00
CA ALA A 4 -27.52 -10.77 8.84
C ALA A 4 -26.10 -10.68 8.25
N LEU A 5 -25.93 -10.55 6.93
CA LEU A 5 -24.62 -10.32 6.30
C LEU A 5 -24.22 -8.85 6.42
N ASN A 6 -25.17 -7.93 6.22
CA ASN A 6 -24.91 -6.49 6.26
C ASN A 6 -24.40 -5.98 7.60
N GLN A 7 -24.69 -6.64 8.72
CA GLN A 7 -24.17 -6.25 10.04
C GLN A 7 -22.67 -6.56 10.21
N TYR A 8 -22.14 -7.56 9.50
CA TYR A 8 -20.74 -7.98 9.60
C TYR A 8 -19.84 -7.32 8.57
N ILE A 9 -20.43 -6.80 7.48
CA ILE A 9 -19.70 -6.08 6.43
C ILE A 9 -18.82 -4.94 6.99
N PRO A 10 -19.31 -4.03 7.86
CA PRO A 10 -18.49 -2.92 8.35
C PRO A 10 -17.28 -3.36 9.21
N PRO A 11 -17.42 -4.30 10.19
CA PRO A 11 -16.27 -4.84 10.90
C PRO A 11 -15.22 -5.51 9.99
N PHE A 12 -15.65 -6.29 9.00
CA PHE A 12 -14.71 -6.94 8.06
C PHE A 12 -13.93 -5.91 7.24
N PHE A 13 -14.60 -4.87 6.73
CA PHE A 13 -13.91 -3.79 6.03
C PHE A 13 -12.94 -3.03 6.94
N ALA A 14 -13.31 -2.81 8.21
CA ALA A 14 -12.43 -2.16 9.18
C ALA A 14 -11.16 -3.00 9.43
N ILE A 15 -11.29 -4.32 9.60
CA ILE A 15 -10.16 -5.24 9.79
C ILE A 15 -9.28 -5.26 8.54
N LEU A 16 -9.86 -5.44 7.35
CA LEU A 16 -9.13 -5.45 6.08
C LEU A 16 -8.32 -4.17 5.91
N ARG A 17 -8.94 -3.02 6.16
CA ARG A 17 -8.31 -1.70 6.09
C ARG A 17 -7.14 -1.58 7.08
N ILE A 18 -7.32 -2.01 8.33
CA ILE A 18 -6.26 -1.98 9.34
C ILE A 18 -5.07 -2.84 8.90
N VAL A 19 -5.33 -4.09 8.53
CA VAL A 19 -4.28 -5.03 8.13
C VAL A 19 -3.56 -4.54 6.88
N ALA A 20 -4.30 -4.14 5.84
CA ALA A 20 -3.73 -3.63 4.60
C ALA A 20 -2.90 -2.36 4.81
N GLY A 21 -3.41 -1.41 5.61
CA GLY A 21 -2.68 -0.18 5.94
C GLY A 21 -1.38 -0.46 6.71
N LEU A 22 -1.40 -1.40 7.65
CA LEU A 22 -0.21 -1.78 8.41
C LEU A 22 0.83 -2.49 7.53
N LEU A 23 0.42 -3.43 6.67
CA LEU A 23 1.33 -4.10 5.74
C LEU A 23 1.94 -3.12 4.73
N PHE A 24 1.14 -2.16 4.25
CA PHE A 24 1.63 -1.08 3.40
C PHE A 24 2.65 -0.20 4.12
N ALA A 25 2.39 0.14 5.39
CA ALA A 25 3.34 0.89 6.22
C ALA A 25 4.66 0.13 6.44
N MET A 26 4.63 -1.21 6.52
CA MET A 26 5.85 -2.02 6.63
C MET A 26 6.76 -1.90 5.40
N HIS A 27 6.19 -1.79 4.19
CA HIS A 27 6.99 -1.53 2.98
C HIS A 27 7.67 -0.15 3.05
N GLY A 28 6.94 0.86 3.53
CA GLY A 28 7.49 2.20 3.75
C GLY A 28 8.56 2.21 4.85
N SER A 29 8.35 1.48 5.94
CA SER A 29 9.33 1.40 7.03
C SER A 29 10.60 0.71 6.59
N GLN A 30 10.51 -0.30 5.73
CA GLN A 30 11.69 -0.96 5.16
C GLN A 30 12.49 0.02 4.30
N LYS A 31 11.82 0.85 3.50
CA LYS A 31 12.48 1.87 2.67
C LYS A 31 13.12 2.99 3.50
N LEU A 32 12.40 3.51 4.48
CA LEU A 32 12.82 4.70 5.24
C LEU A 32 13.78 4.39 6.40
N PHE A 33 13.61 3.23 7.04
CA PHE A 33 14.28 2.89 8.28
C PHE A 33 15.05 1.56 8.21
N GLY A 34 14.94 0.82 7.10
CA GLY A 34 15.61 -0.48 6.94
C GLY A 34 14.96 -1.62 7.73
N ILE A 35 13.77 -1.41 8.29
CA ILE A 35 13.10 -2.39 9.16
C ILE A 35 11.66 -2.69 8.68
N PRO A 36 11.20 -3.96 8.75
CA PRO A 36 11.95 -5.17 9.06
C PRO A 36 12.86 -5.62 7.90
N GLY A 37 13.90 -6.43 8.19
CA GLY A 37 14.73 -7.08 7.15
C GLY A 37 16.13 -6.50 6.91
N GLY A 38 16.53 -5.44 7.63
CA GLY A 38 17.92 -4.95 7.67
C GLY A 38 18.45 -4.41 6.33
N SER A 39 17.57 -3.88 5.49
CA SER A 39 17.97 -3.24 4.22
C SER A 39 18.57 -1.86 4.51
N ASP A 40 19.53 -1.42 3.69
CA ASP A 40 20.00 -0.03 3.77
C ASP A 40 18.85 0.94 3.45
N PRO A 41 18.57 1.93 4.31
CA PRO A 41 17.57 2.95 4.02
C PRO A 41 17.85 3.68 2.72
N VAL A 42 16.80 3.94 1.94
CA VAL A 42 16.94 4.68 0.69
C VAL A 42 17.13 6.18 0.97
N PRO A 43 17.84 6.93 0.09
CA PRO A 43 17.96 8.37 0.23
C PRO A 43 16.58 9.04 0.28
N LEU A 44 16.33 9.89 1.28
CA LEU A 44 15.05 10.56 1.47
C LEU A 44 14.67 11.45 0.26
N ILE A 45 15.66 12.14 -0.31
CA ILE A 45 15.51 12.96 -1.51
C ILE A 45 15.71 12.08 -2.75
N SER A 46 14.86 11.07 -2.90
CA SER A 46 14.80 10.19 -4.08
C SER A 46 13.37 9.78 -4.37
N LEU A 47 13.11 9.29 -5.59
CA LEU A 47 11.80 8.74 -5.96
C LEU A 47 11.37 7.61 -5.01
N MET A 48 12.31 6.75 -4.61
CA MET A 48 12.05 5.63 -3.70
C MET A 48 11.83 6.11 -2.25
N GLY A 49 12.52 7.16 -1.83
CA GLY A 49 12.31 7.80 -0.52
C GLY A 49 10.93 8.45 -0.42
N PHE A 50 10.51 9.16 -1.47
CA PHE A 50 9.17 9.74 -1.55
C PHE A 50 8.08 8.65 -1.56
N ALA A 51 8.28 7.56 -2.31
CA ALA A 51 7.40 6.40 -2.28
C ALA A 51 7.34 5.77 -0.88
N GLY A 52 8.49 5.62 -0.20
CA GLY A 52 8.56 5.12 1.17
C GLY A 52 7.80 5.98 2.18
N PHE A 53 7.83 7.31 2.02
CA PHE A 53 7.07 8.23 2.85
C PHE A 53 5.55 8.08 2.67
N ILE A 54 5.08 7.99 1.43
CA ILE A 54 3.67 7.75 1.14
C ILE A 54 3.24 6.38 1.68
N GLU A 55 4.06 5.34 1.50
CA GLU A 55 3.80 4.00 2.03
C GLU A 55 3.65 3.99 3.55
N PHE A 56 4.61 4.61 4.25
CA PHE A 56 4.62 4.63 5.71
C PHE A 56 3.50 5.49 6.29
N ALA A 57 3.46 6.79 5.93
CA ALA A 57 2.49 7.71 6.49
C ALA A 57 1.07 7.41 5.99
N GLY A 58 0.92 7.11 4.70
CA GLY A 58 -0.36 6.73 4.10
C GLY A 58 -0.90 5.43 4.68
N GLY A 59 -0.05 4.41 4.85
CA GLY A 59 -0.45 3.15 5.49
C GLY A 59 -0.96 3.33 6.91
N LEU A 60 -0.29 4.16 7.73
CA LEU A 60 -0.73 4.47 9.09
C LEU A 60 -2.05 5.24 9.12
N PHE A 61 -2.21 6.25 8.26
CA PHE A 61 -3.47 7.00 8.14
C PHE A 61 -4.63 6.10 7.70
N ILE A 62 -4.40 5.22 6.72
CA ILE A 62 -5.36 4.23 6.26
C ILE A 62 -5.71 3.27 7.39
N ALA A 63 -4.73 2.77 8.17
CA ALA A 63 -4.99 1.84 9.26
C ALA A 63 -5.74 2.49 10.44
N ILE A 64 -5.38 3.72 10.82
CA ILE A 64 -6.00 4.40 11.97
C ILE A 64 -7.41 4.88 11.63
N GLY A 65 -7.63 5.42 10.42
CA GLY A 65 -8.94 5.95 10.01
C GLY A 65 -8.96 7.44 9.80
N LEU A 66 -7.78 8.06 9.73
CA LEU A 66 -7.61 9.49 9.60
C LEU A 66 -7.35 9.84 8.13
N PHE A 67 -8.12 10.77 7.56
CA PHE A 67 -8.00 11.18 6.16
C PHE A 67 -7.94 10.02 5.15
N THR A 68 -8.62 8.91 5.45
CA THR A 68 -8.50 7.63 4.72
C THR A 68 -8.69 7.79 3.22
N ARG A 69 -9.70 8.57 2.79
CA ARG A 69 -9.98 8.79 1.37
C ARG A 69 -8.80 9.41 0.63
N LEU A 70 -8.16 10.43 1.21
CA LEU A 70 -7.02 11.10 0.59
C LEU A 70 -5.77 10.22 0.63
N ALA A 71 -5.49 9.59 1.77
CA ALA A 71 -4.36 8.69 1.93
C ALA A 71 -4.45 7.48 0.98
N ALA A 72 -5.64 6.87 0.86
CA ALA A 72 -5.89 5.73 0.00
C ALA A 72 -5.81 6.11 -1.49
N PHE A 73 -6.32 7.29 -1.88
CA PHE A 73 -6.18 7.79 -3.25
C PHE A 73 -4.71 7.97 -3.65
N LEU A 74 -3.91 8.61 -2.79
CA LEU A 74 -2.48 8.80 -3.04
C LEU A 74 -1.71 7.47 -3.07
N ALA A 75 -1.98 6.57 -2.11
CA ALA A 75 -1.37 5.25 -2.06
C ALA A 75 -1.72 4.41 -3.30
N SER A 76 -2.97 4.46 -3.75
CA SER A 76 -3.43 3.80 -4.98
C SER A 76 -2.68 4.31 -6.21
N GLY A 77 -2.63 5.64 -6.39
CA GLY A 77 -1.89 6.27 -7.49
C GLY A 77 -0.39 5.95 -7.47
N GLN A 78 0.22 5.96 -6.28
CA GLN A 78 1.63 5.58 -6.10
C GLN A 78 1.88 4.13 -6.51
N MET A 79 0.98 3.20 -6.17
CA MET A 79 1.10 1.79 -6.54
C MET A 79 0.88 1.54 -8.03
N ALA A 80 -0.05 2.26 -8.66
CA ALA A 80 -0.19 2.25 -10.12
C ALA A 80 1.10 2.70 -10.80
N ALA A 81 1.67 3.83 -10.37
CA ALA A 81 2.93 4.33 -10.89
C ALA A 81 4.09 3.34 -10.65
N ALA A 82 4.17 2.75 -9.45
CA ALA A 82 5.19 1.75 -9.12
C ALA A 82 5.12 0.54 -10.07
N TYR A 83 3.92 0.05 -10.40
CA TYR A 83 3.78 -1.04 -11.35
C TYR A 83 4.35 -0.68 -12.73
N PHE A 84 3.92 0.45 -13.31
CA PHE A 84 4.35 0.82 -14.66
C PHE A 84 5.81 1.27 -14.76
N ILE A 85 6.35 1.88 -13.70
CA ILE A 85 7.73 2.40 -13.69
C ILE A 85 8.73 1.31 -13.31
N ALA A 86 8.44 0.50 -12.29
CA ALA A 86 9.43 -0.41 -11.70
C ALA A 86 9.19 -1.89 -12.03
N HIS A 87 7.97 -2.32 -12.35
CA HIS A 87 7.64 -3.73 -12.55
C HIS A 87 7.37 -4.11 -14.01
N PHE A 88 6.54 -3.34 -14.71
CA PHE A 88 6.17 -3.60 -16.10
C PHE A 88 7.37 -3.70 -17.07
N PRO A 89 8.45 -2.89 -16.93
CA PRO A 89 9.64 -3.02 -17.78
C PRO A 89 10.34 -4.38 -17.68
N ASN A 90 10.16 -5.10 -16.56
CA ASN A 90 10.74 -6.44 -16.36
C ASN A 90 9.87 -7.56 -16.98
N GLY A 91 8.78 -7.21 -17.66
CA GLY A 91 7.88 -8.13 -18.34
C GLY A 91 6.41 -7.92 -17.96
N PRO A 92 5.45 -8.36 -18.80
CA PRO A 92 4.04 -8.06 -18.60
C PRO A 92 3.34 -8.95 -17.56
N VAL A 93 3.97 -10.06 -17.14
CA VAL A 93 3.36 -11.03 -16.21
C VAL A 93 3.67 -10.64 -14.76
N PRO A 94 2.68 -10.22 -13.94
CA PRO A 94 2.91 -9.68 -12.60
C PRO A 94 3.62 -10.65 -11.64
N LEU A 95 3.30 -11.95 -11.78
CA LEU A 95 3.91 -13.01 -10.98
C LEU A 95 5.42 -13.13 -11.22
N LEU A 96 5.88 -12.84 -12.45
CA LEU A 96 7.30 -12.93 -12.82
C LEU A 96 8.06 -11.63 -12.51
N ASN A 97 7.39 -10.48 -12.62
CA ASN A 97 8.01 -9.17 -12.39
C ASN A 97 7.88 -8.65 -10.94
N LYS A 98 7.25 -9.42 -10.04
CA LYS A 98 6.99 -9.07 -8.63
C LYS A 98 6.05 -7.88 -8.43
N GLY A 99 5.26 -7.51 -9.43
CA GLY A 99 4.35 -6.37 -9.42
C GLY A 99 2.95 -6.69 -8.90
N GLU A 100 2.69 -7.93 -8.50
CA GLU A 100 1.40 -8.40 -7.98
C GLU A 100 0.90 -7.56 -6.79
N LEU A 101 1.79 -7.20 -5.86
CA LEU A 101 1.45 -6.37 -4.70
C LEU A 101 1.12 -4.93 -5.10
N CYS A 102 1.82 -4.37 -6.08
CA CYS A 102 1.50 -3.04 -6.60
C CYS A 102 0.09 -3.01 -7.18
N ILE A 103 -0.28 -4.02 -7.98
CA ILE A 103 -1.64 -4.13 -8.52
C ILE A 103 -2.65 -4.30 -7.38
N LEU A 104 -2.37 -5.20 -6.43
CA LEU A 104 -3.28 -5.48 -5.32
C LEU A 104 -3.56 -4.23 -4.48
N TYR A 105 -2.52 -3.53 -4.01
CA TYR A 105 -2.69 -2.30 -3.23
C TYR A 105 -3.33 -1.17 -4.02
N CYS A 106 -3.04 -1.07 -5.33
CA CYS A 106 -3.66 -0.08 -6.22
C CYS A 106 -5.19 -0.20 -6.18
N PHE A 107 -5.74 -1.40 -6.37
CA PHE A 107 -7.18 -1.62 -6.37
C PHE A 107 -7.77 -1.64 -4.96
N LEU A 108 -7.07 -2.23 -3.99
CA LEU A 108 -7.54 -2.32 -2.60
C LEU A 108 -7.78 -0.95 -1.96
N PHE A 109 -6.95 0.05 -2.29
CA PHE A 109 -7.10 1.41 -1.76
C PHE A 109 -7.96 2.33 -2.64
N TYR A 110 -8.36 1.87 -3.83
CA TYR A 110 -9.25 2.63 -4.71
C TYR A 110 -10.74 2.34 -4.47
N ILE A 111 -11.06 1.14 -3.96
CA ILE A 111 -12.42 0.66 -3.67
C ILE A 111 -12.92 1.24 -2.34
#